data_AF-A0A317U5E7-F1
#
_entry.id   AF-A0A317U5E7-F1
#
_cell.length_a   1.000
_cell.length_b   1.000
_cell.length_c   1.000
_cell.angle_alpha   90.00
_cell.angle_beta   90.00
_cell.angle_gamma   90.00
#
_symmetry.space_group_name_H-M   'P 1'
#
loop_
_entity.id
_entity.type
_entity.pdbx_description
1 polymer ?
#
loop_
_entity_poly.entity_id
_entity_poly.type
_entity_poly.pdbx_seq_one_letter_code
_entity_poly.pdbx_strand_id
1 'polypeptide(L)'
;MFAWIRCFLFLIMFHVSSGLFATEIEPVPQLVQSIDSTTGSWTFSGMVKNESGDKYGYFFEMHRQGSEFHTKAALIDGQTNQLVFFNEDKEKIEQSTPLDWHVGYSFIRYNPINDSWIFGVKTADKKGFNFKVDMLKQANNVNDSLILRPGVKLQVLQTSQLNGHLRIDDKEQFVTGNKTWFGKLVLNNDQKDTHEISTTFCRLTDDNGFYSANLKEKDATSAAVAGWLDPLGNKVKMSQFVSIKPLDNDLCMLSIGLPKLSLKLINTLKANDPSSHTVAGFSKDGREGFCFVTQQSFLKNQPSELGINKEKLTA
;
A
#
# COMPACT_ATOMS: atom_id res chain seq x y z
N MET A 1 -56.72 -13.42 50.50
CA MET A 1 -56.54 -14.10 49.19
C MET A 1 -55.65 -13.28 48.23
N PHE A 2 -54.58 -12.64 48.74
CA PHE A 2 -53.68 -11.78 47.93
C PHE A 2 -52.18 -12.09 48.15
N ALA A 3 -51.84 -13.07 48.99
CA ALA A 3 -50.45 -13.44 49.28
C ALA A 3 -49.87 -14.46 48.28
N TRP A 4 -50.71 -15.27 47.63
CA TRP A 4 -50.25 -16.29 46.67
C TRP A 4 -49.83 -15.73 45.31
N ILE A 5 -50.40 -14.61 44.88
CA ILE A 5 -50.10 -14.00 43.58
C ILE A 5 -48.70 -13.34 43.56
N ARG A 6 -48.20 -12.88 44.72
CA ARG A 6 -46.86 -12.27 44.82
C ARG A 6 -45.72 -13.29 44.77
N CYS A 7 -45.92 -14.52 45.23
CA CYS A 7 -44.89 -15.57 45.13
C CYS A 7 -44.73 -16.13 43.71
N PHE A 8 -45.80 -16.12 42.90
CA PHE A 8 -45.73 -16.62 41.53
C PHE A 8 -44.94 -15.69 40.58
N LEU A 9 -44.99 -14.38 40.80
CA LEU A 9 -44.22 -13.42 39.99
C LEU A 9 -42.71 -13.46 40.25
N PHE A 10 -42.28 -13.83 41.46
CA PHE A 10 -40.85 -13.98 41.78
C PHE A 10 -40.22 -15.23 41.17
N LEU A 11 -41.00 -16.30 40.96
CA LEU A 11 -40.52 -17.54 40.32
C LEU A 11 -40.38 -17.42 38.80
N ILE A 12 -41.12 -16.52 38.15
CA ILE A 12 -41.02 -16.29 36.70
C ILE A 12 -39.79 -15.42 36.35
N MET A 13 -39.36 -14.54 37.26
CA MET A 13 -38.16 -13.71 37.06
C MET A 13 -36.83 -14.46 37.24
N PHE A 14 -36.83 -15.66 37.84
CA PHE A 14 -35.62 -16.46 38.06
C PHE A 14 -35.35 -17.51 36.96
N HIS A 15 -36.26 -17.68 35.98
CA HIS A 15 -36.10 -18.66 34.89
C HIS A 15 -35.73 -18.05 33.53
N VAL A 16 -35.45 -16.74 33.46
CA VAL A 16 -34.94 -16.10 32.23
C VAL A 16 -33.43 -15.82 32.30
N SER A 17 -32.78 -16.14 33.41
CA SER A 17 -31.31 -16.18 33.53
C SER A 17 -30.74 -17.53 33.08
N SER A 18 -31.21 -18.04 31.95
CA SER A 18 -30.55 -19.13 31.23
C SER A 18 -29.33 -18.55 30.50
N GLY A 19 -28.17 -19.10 30.86
CA GLY A 19 -26.85 -18.61 30.47
C GLY A 19 -26.72 -18.23 29.00
N LEU A 20 -26.28 -16.99 28.78
CA LEU A 20 -25.46 -16.65 27.63
C LEU A 20 -24.14 -17.40 27.79
N PHE A 21 -24.09 -18.64 27.30
CA PHE A 21 -22.82 -19.21 26.91
C PHE A 21 -22.33 -18.37 25.74
N ALA A 22 -21.24 -17.63 25.95
CA ALA A 22 -20.44 -17.18 24.82
C ALA A 22 -20.06 -18.46 24.06
N THR A 23 -20.68 -18.68 22.90
CA THR A 23 -20.18 -19.67 21.96
C THR A 23 -18.74 -19.29 21.73
N GLU A 24 -17.84 -20.13 22.23
CA GLU A 24 -16.42 -20.07 21.97
C GLU A 24 -16.32 -20.16 20.45
N ILE A 25 -16.12 -19.00 19.83
CA ILE A 25 -15.87 -18.91 18.40
C ILE A 25 -14.57 -19.67 18.25
N GLU A 26 -14.64 -20.92 17.78
CA GLU A 26 -13.45 -21.64 17.32
C GLU A 26 -12.66 -20.63 16.49
N PRO A 27 -11.39 -20.37 16.81
CA PRO A 27 -10.59 -19.46 16.01
C PRO A 27 -10.56 -20.07 14.63
N VAL A 28 -11.42 -19.56 13.74
CA VAL A 28 -11.34 -19.81 12.31
C VAL A 28 -9.88 -19.56 12.00
N PRO A 29 -9.10 -20.57 11.58
CA PRO A 29 -7.72 -20.35 11.24
C PRO A 29 -7.75 -19.26 10.19
N GLN A 30 -7.33 -18.05 10.56
CA GLN A 30 -7.11 -17.02 9.57
C GLN A 30 -6.09 -17.65 8.65
N LEU A 31 -6.54 -18.00 7.45
CA LEU A 31 -5.69 -18.49 6.40
C LEU A 31 -4.64 -17.40 6.23
N VAL A 32 -3.46 -17.62 6.82
CA VAL A 32 -2.27 -16.79 6.68
C VAL A 32 -1.93 -16.90 5.20
N GLN A 33 -2.58 -16.08 4.37
CA GLN A 33 -2.29 -15.97 2.94
C GLN A 33 -0.79 -15.77 2.83
N SER A 34 -0.09 -16.75 2.25
CA SER A 34 1.37 -16.88 2.22
C SER A 34 2.04 -15.51 2.20
N ILE A 35 2.45 -15.08 3.39
CA ILE A 35 2.89 -13.71 3.64
C ILE A 35 4.25 -13.45 2.95
N ASP A 36 4.97 -14.52 2.63
CA ASP A 36 6.33 -14.52 2.13
C ASP A 36 6.39 -14.77 0.62
N SER A 37 5.82 -13.84 -0.17
CA SER A 37 6.14 -13.86 -1.60
C SER A 37 7.60 -13.45 -1.77
N THR A 38 8.36 -14.25 -2.51
CA THR A 38 9.73 -13.93 -2.92
C THR A 38 9.75 -12.89 -4.04
N THR A 39 8.62 -12.62 -4.71
CA THR A 39 8.53 -11.63 -5.78
C THR A 39 7.30 -10.73 -5.58
N GLY A 40 7.52 -9.42 -5.49
CA GLY A 40 6.43 -8.48 -5.30
C GLY A 40 6.87 -7.07 -4.92
N SER A 41 5.89 -6.21 -4.67
CA SER A 41 6.12 -4.86 -4.17
C SER A 41 5.07 -4.46 -3.14
N TRP A 42 5.53 -3.71 -2.13
CA TRP A 42 4.74 -3.10 -1.07
C TRP A 42 4.90 -1.60 -1.16
N THR A 43 3.79 -0.91 -1.38
CA THR A 43 3.75 0.52 -1.62
C THR A 43 2.83 1.20 -0.61
N PHE A 44 3.31 2.27 -0.01
CA PHE A 44 2.53 3.19 0.81
C PHE A 44 2.59 4.57 0.18
N SER A 45 1.45 5.23 0.04
CA SER A 45 1.39 6.58 -0.53
C SER A 45 0.27 7.38 0.11
N GLY A 46 0.51 8.67 0.35
CA GLY A 46 -0.50 9.52 0.94
C GLY A 46 -0.03 10.92 1.25
N MET A 47 -0.80 11.58 2.12
CA MET A 47 -0.51 12.90 2.65
C MET A 47 -0.55 12.87 4.17
N VAL A 48 0.39 13.59 4.78
CA VAL A 48 0.47 13.82 6.22
C VAL A 48 0.47 15.30 6.53
N LYS A 49 0.05 15.68 7.74
CA LYS A 49 0.12 17.04 8.26
C LYS A 49 0.86 17.06 9.60
N ASN A 50 1.71 18.06 9.81
CA ASN A 50 2.30 18.32 11.11
C ASN A 50 1.36 19.11 12.03
N GLU A 51 1.79 19.34 13.27
CA GLU A 51 1.03 20.08 14.29
C GLU A 51 0.80 21.56 13.92
N SER A 52 1.63 22.13 13.04
CA SER A 52 1.46 23.49 12.52
C SER A 52 0.51 23.56 11.32
N GLY A 53 0.05 22.42 10.81
CA GLY A 53 -0.81 22.31 9.64
C GLY A 53 -0.06 22.21 8.30
N ASP A 54 1.27 22.21 8.31
CA ASP A 54 2.06 21.99 7.09
C ASP A 54 1.79 20.60 6.55
N LYS A 55 1.57 20.53 5.24
CA LYS A 55 1.17 19.31 4.54
C LYS A 55 2.34 18.77 3.75
N TYR A 56 2.52 17.46 3.78
CA TYR A 56 3.53 16.76 3.00
C TYR A 56 2.93 15.58 2.25
N GLY A 57 3.34 15.41 1.00
CA GLY A 57 3.05 14.22 0.20
C GLY A 57 4.21 13.24 0.34
N TYR A 58 3.93 11.95 0.44
CA TYR A 58 4.97 10.94 0.56
C TYR A 58 4.63 9.69 -0.23
N PHE A 59 5.67 8.95 -0.58
CA PHE A 59 5.54 7.54 -0.91
C PHE A 59 6.70 6.75 -0.32
N PHE A 60 6.46 5.47 -0.12
CA PHE A 60 7.45 4.46 0.21
C PHE A 60 7.14 3.22 -0.62
N GLU A 61 8.14 2.69 -1.30
CA GLU A 61 8.04 1.48 -2.10
C GLU A 61 9.18 0.54 -1.71
N MET A 62 8.83 -0.71 -1.41
CA MET A 62 9.76 -1.82 -1.28
C MET A 62 9.45 -2.83 -2.38
N HIS A 63 10.40 -3.07 -3.26
CA HIS A 63 10.33 -4.05 -4.33
C HIS A 63 11.26 -5.22 -3.99
N ARG A 64 10.80 -6.45 -4.21
CA ARG A 64 11.56 -7.69 -3.98
C ARG A 64 11.50 -8.59 -5.21
N GLN A 65 12.66 -9.09 -5.63
CA GLN A 65 12.82 -10.14 -6.63
C GLN A 65 13.81 -11.18 -6.08
N GLY A 66 13.29 -12.25 -5.48
CA GLY A 66 14.12 -13.25 -4.80
C GLY A 66 14.83 -12.67 -3.57
N SER A 67 16.17 -12.62 -3.63
CA SER A 67 17.02 -11.96 -2.63
C SER A 67 17.41 -10.53 -3.01
N GLU A 68 17.00 -10.02 -4.18
CA GLU A 68 17.22 -8.64 -4.58
C GLU A 68 16.10 -7.75 -4.05
N PHE A 69 16.49 -6.71 -3.31
CA PHE A 69 15.58 -5.71 -2.78
C PHE A 69 15.94 -4.34 -3.33
N HIS A 70 14.91 -3.55 -3.63
CA HIS A 70 15.02 -2.19 -4.13
C HIS A 70 13.98 -1.33 -3.43
N THR A 71 14.41 -0.24 -2.82
CA THR A 71 13.52 0.72 -2.17
C THR A 71 13.54 2.07 -2.86
N LYS A 72 12.40 2.75 -2.82
CA LYS A 72 12.28 4.17 -3.15
C LYS A 72 11.37 4.85 -2.14
N ALA A 73 11.76 6.03 -1.69
CA ALA A 73 10.91 6.86 -0.86
C ALA A 73 11.16 8.34 -1.12
N ALA A 74 10.12 9.14 -0.96
CA ALA A 74 10.24 10.59 -1.03
C ALA A 74 9.28 11.28 -0.09
N LEU A 75 9.64 12.51 0.27
CA LEU A 75 8.79 13.47 0.94
C LEU A 75 8.79 14.77 0.13
N ILE A 76 7.61 15.29 -0.14
CA ILE A 76 7.38 16.45 -1.00
C ILE A 76 6.55 17.46 -0.21
N ASP A 77 7.01 18.71 -0.20
CA ASP A 77 6.32 19.79 0.49
C ASP A 77 5.00 20.12 -0.23
N GLY A 78 3.89 20.14 0.50
CA GLY A 78 2.55 20.29 -0.07
C GLY A 78 2.17 21.70 -0.47
N GLN A 79 2.95 22.72 -0.07
CA GLN A 79 2.70 24.12 -0.44
C GLN A 79 3.50 24.51 -1.69
N THR A 80 4.78 24.14 -1.70
CA THR A 80 5.76 24.51 -2.72
C THR A 80 5.94 23.44 -3.80
N ASN A 81 5.50 22.21 -3.52
CA ASN A 81 5.71 21.01 -4.34
C ASN A 81 7.19 20.67 -4.57
N GLN A 82 8.06 21.18 -3.69
CA GLN A 82 9.49 20.92 -3.72
C GLN A 82 9.80 19.58 -3.05
N LEU A 83 10.82 18.91 -3.58
CA LEU A 83 11.36 17.69 -3.00
C LEU A 83 12.04 18.05 -1.67
N VAL A 84 11.53 17.52 -0.56
CA VAL A 84 12.17 17.67 0.75
C VAL A 84 13.31 16.66 0.86
N PHE A 85 13.05 15.41 0.49
CA PHE A 85 14.09 14.40 0.30
C PHE A 85 13.62 13.28 -0.63
N PHE A 86 14.59 12.59 -1.22
CA PHE A 86 14.42 11.36 -1.98
C PHE A 86 15.52 10.38 -1.56
N ASN A 87 15.16 9.10 -1.40
CA ASN A 87 16.08 8.03 -1.09
C ASN A 87 15.76 6.81 -1.94
N GLU A 88 16.80 6.21 -2.52
CA GLU A 88 16.71 4.98 -3.31
C GLU A 88 17.89 4.08 -2.94
N ASP A 89 17.61 2.87 -2.47
CA ASP A 89 18.63 1.90 -2.07
C ASP A 89 18.37 0.55 -2.73
N LYS A 90 19.43 -0.21 -2.97
CA LYS A 90 19.36 -1.60 -3.46
C LYS A 90 20.27 -2.48 -2.62
N GLU A 91 19.78 -3.64 -2.25
CA GLU A 91 20.53 -4.58 -1.41
C GLU A 91 20.17 -6.02 -1.76
N LYS A 92 21.13 -6.93 -1.58
CA LYS A 92 20.90 -8.36 -1.68
C LYS A 92 20.83 -8.97 -0.29
N ILE A 93 19.68 -9.53 0.07
CA ILE A 93 19.41 -10.12 1.38
C ILE A 93 19.15 -11.62 1.19
N GLU A 94 20.16 -12.45 1.48
CA GLU A 94 20.07 -13.90 1.26
C GLU A 94 19.13 -14.60 2.26
N GLN A 95 19.05 -14.09 3.49
CA GLN A 95 18.16 -14.58 4.54
C GLN A 95 17.29 -13.43 5.03
N SER A 96 16.09 -13.31 4.47
CA SER A 96 15.15 -12.27 4.84
C SER A 96 14.18 -12.76 5.91
N THR A 97 14.01 -12.01 7.00
CA THR A 97 12.87 -12.20 7.90
C THR A 97 11.58 -11.83 7.15
N PRO A 98 10.52 -12.65 7.16
CA PRO A 98 9.29 -12.33 6.45
C PRO A 98 8.70 -10.98 6.90
N LEU A 99 8.58 -10.04 5.96
CA LEU A 99 8.05 -8.69 6.17
C LEU A 99 8.73 -7.87 7.29
N ASP A 100 10.00 -8.12 7.58
CA ASP A 100 10.85 -7.25 8.40
C ASP A 100 12.16 -7.05 7.65
N TRP A 101 12.20 -6.03 6.82
CA TRP A 101 13.29 -5.79 5.88
C TRP A 101 13.91 -4.42 6.08
N HIS A 102 15.24 -4.40 5.97
CA HIS A 102 16.05 -3.20 6.00
C HIS A 102 16.91 -3.22 4.72
N VAL A 103 16.87 -2.13 3.97
CA VAL A 103 17.55 -1.97 2.69
C VAL A 103 18.18 -0.59 2.70
N GLY A 104 19.49 -0.52 2.89
CA GLY A 104 20.19 0.75 3.11
C GLY A 104 19.58 1.56 4.26
N TYR A 105 19.07 2.75 3.97
CA TYR A 105 18.42 3.63 4.97
C TYR A 105 16.92 3.37 5.14
N SER A 106 16.36 2.47 4.34
CA SER A 106 14.94 2.18 4.28
C SER A 106 14.58 0.96 5.11
N PHE A 107 13.38 0.97 5.71
CA PHE A 107 12.89 -0.19 6.47
C PHE A 107 11.38 -0.36 6.33
N ILE A 108 10.92 -1.60 6.46
CA ILE A 108 9.52 -1.98 6.52
C ILE A 108 9.35 -3.17 7.46
N ARG A 109 8.34 -3.09 8.33
CA ARG A 109 8.00 -4.12 9.31
C ARG A 109 6.49 -4.29 9.40
N TYR A 110 6.03 -5.52 9.26
CA TYR A 110 4.66 -5.90 9.58
C TYR A 110 4.55 -6.45 11.00
N ASN A 111 3.56 -6.00 11.75
CA ASN A 111 3.20 -6.53 13.05
C ASN A 111 1.88 -7.29 12.96
N PRO A 112 1.89 -8.64 13.04
CA PRO A 112 0.68 -9.43 12.93
C PRO A 112 -0.24 -9.33 14.16
N ILE A 113 0.25 -8.89 15.32
CA ILE A 113 -0.53 -8.84 16.57
C ILE A 113 -1.65 -7.80 16.47
N ASN A 114 -1.35 -6.66 15.86
CA ASN A 114 -2.28 -5.53 15.74
C ASN A 114 -2.59 -5.17 14.29
N ASP A 115 -2.19 -6.01 13.34
CA ASP A 115 -2.39 -5.80 11.90
C ASP A 115 -1.92 -4.40 11.48
N SER A 116 -0.63 -4.10 11.72
CA SER A 116 -0.05 -2.79 11.46
C SER A 116 1.26 -2.87 10.71
N TRP A 117 1.58 -1.83 9.97
CA TRP A 117 2.86 -1.66 9.30
C TRP A 117 3.62 -0.49 9.91
N ILE A 118 4.92 -0.68 10.06
CA ILE A 118 5.87 0.38 10.36
C ILE A 118 6.84 0.46 9.18
N PHE A 119 7.00 1.63 8.58
CA PHE A 119 7.84 1.81 7.41
C PHE A 119 8.44 3.20 7.40
N GLY A 120 9.58 3.34 6.71
CA GLY A 120 10.26 4.61 6.73
C GLY A 120 11.63 4.60 6.10
N VAL A 121 12.24 5.78 6.14
CA VAL A 121 13.62 6.03 5.75
C VAL A 121 14.27 6.87 6.83
N LYS A 122 15.50 6.53 7.19
CA LYS A 122 16.35 7.34 8.06
C LYS A 122 17.76 7.41 7.48
N THR A 123 18.05 8.50 6.79
CA THR A 123 19.35 8.75 6.16
C THR A 123 20.45 8.99 7.20
N ALA A 124 21.71 9.03 6.76
CA ALA A 124 22.86 9.28 7.65
C ALA A 124 22.79 10.61 8.42
N ASP A 125 22.25 11.66 7.79
CA ASP A 125 21.97 12.97 8.40
C ASP A 125 20.66 12.98 9.21
N LYS A 126 20.11 11.80 9.49
CA LYS A 126 18.88 11.56 10.26
C LYS A 126 17.62 12.17 9.63
N LYS A 127 17.68 12.62 8.37
CA LYS A 127 16.47 13.04 7.65
C LYS A 127 15.62 11.82 7.30
N GLY A 128 14.34 12.07 7.10
CA GLY A 128 13.43 11.05 6.62
C GLY A 128 12.11 11.01 7.39
N PHE A 129 11.48 9.85 7.38
CA PHE A 129 10.24 9.61 8.10
C PHE A 129 10.17 8.21 8.69
N ASN A 130 9.44 8.08 9.79
CA ASN A 130 9.06 6.81 10.39
C ASN A 130 7.56 6.85 10.64
N PHE A 131 6.82 6.03 9.90
CA PHE A 131 5.37 5.98 9.95
C PHE A 131 4.89 4.63 10.45
N LYS A 132 3.83 4.67 11.25
CA LYS A 132 3.02 3.52 11.63
C LYS A 132 1.62 3.70 11.07
N VAL A 133 1.08 2.62 10.54
CA VAL A 133 -0.29 2.59 10.04
C VAL A 133 -0.97 1.30 10.45
N ASP A 134 -2.20 1.42 10.97
CA ASP A 134 -3.02 0.25 11.32
C ASP A 134 -3.93 -0.11 10.13
N MET A 135 -4.03 -1.41 9.83
CA MET A 135 -4.75 -1.94 8.68
C MET A 135 -6.22 -2.24 8.96
N LEU A 136 -6.71 -1.85 10.16
CA LEU A 136 -8.02 -2.20 10.72
C LEU A 136 -9.14 -2.29 9.67
N LYS A 137 -9.78 -3.46 9.67
CA LYS A 137 -10.82 -3.89 8.73
C LYS A 137 -11.94 -2.85 8.62
N GLN A 138 -12.07 -2.23 7.43
CA GLN A 138 -13.34 -1.61 7.08
C GLN A 138 -14.42 -2.70 7.10
N ALA A 139 -15.44 -2.53 7.93
CA ALA A 139 -16.44 -3.54 8.29
C ALA A 139 -17.22 -4.17 7.10
N ASN A 140 -16.98 -3.71 5.86
CA ASN A 140 -17.69 -4.13 4.65
C ASN A 140 -16.78 -4.51 3.46
N ASN A 141 -15.45 -4.57 3.62
CA ASN A 141 -14.56 -4.89 2.49
C ASN A 141 -13.80 -6.18 2.76
N VAL A 142 -14.20 -7.25 2.07
CA VAL A 142 -13.33 -8.42 1.87
C VAL A 142 -12.02 -7.91 1.28
N ASN A 143 -10.89 -8.36 1.85
CA ASN A 143 -9.54 -8.16 1.30
C ASN A 143 -9.43 -8.90 -0.05
N ASP A 144 -10.17 -8.43 -1.04
CA ASP A 144 -10.26 -9.03 -2.36
C ASP A 144 -8.96 -8.73 -3.08
N SER A 145 -8.14 -9.77 -3.20
CA SER A 145 -7.01 -9.75 -4.11
C SER A 145 -7.54 -9.61 -5.54
N LEU A 146 -7.18 -8.50 -6.18
CA LEU A 146 -7.49 -8.21 -7.56
C LEU A 146 -6.52 -8.98 -8.45
N ILE A 147 -7.05 -9.78 -9.36
CA ILE A 147 -6.25 -10.56 -10.30
C ILE A 147 -6.04 -9.70 -11.54
N LEU A 148 -4.80 -9.32 -11.84
CA LEU A 148 -4.48 -8.65 -13.11
C LEU A 148 -4.35 -9.68 -14.23
N ARG A 149 -3.69 -10.81 -13.93
CA ARG A 149 -3.47 -11.96 -14.82
C ARG A 149 -3.22 -13.19 -13.94
N PRO A 150 -3.39 -14.43 -14.43
CA PRO A 150 -3.01 -15.60 -13.66
C PRO A 150 -1.62 -15.49 -13.02
N GLY A 151 -1.58 -15.59 -11.69
CA GLY A 151 -0.36 -15.48 -10.89
C GLY A 151 0.20 -14.06 -10.70
N VAL A 152 -0.51 -13.01 -11.13
CA VAL A 152 -0.20 -11.59 -10.82
C VAL A 152 -1.39 -11.00 -10.07
N LYS A 153 -1.17 -10.71 -8.79
CA LYS A 153 -2.22 -10.32 -7.85
C LYS A 153 -1.89 -8.99 -7.21
N LEU A 154 -2.88 -8.11 -7.11
CA LEU A 154 -2.79 -6.85 -6.41
C LEU A 154 -3.79 -6.81 -5.26
N GLN A 155 -3.32 -6.50 -4.07
CA GLN A 155 -4.15 -6.09 -2.96
C GLN A 155 -4.04 -4.57 -2.83
N VAL A 156 -5.17 -3.87 -2.80
CA VAL A 156 -5.20 -2.43 -2.53
C VAL A 156 -6.25 -2.13 -1.48
N LEU A 157 -5.91 -1.26 -0.54
CA LEU A 157 -6.86 -0.71 0.42
C LEU A 157 -6.42 0.68 0.90
N GLN A 158 -7.37 1.43 1.44
CA GLN A 158 -7.07 2.58 2.28
C GLN A 158 -7.00 2.13 3.73
N THR A 159 -5.86 2.37 4.35
CA THR A 159 -5.64 2.06 5.76
C THR A 159 -6.42 3.01 6.67
N SER A 160 -6.36 2.75 7.97
CA SER A 160 -6.76 3.73 8.98
C SER A 160 -5.73 4.86 9.10
N GLN A 161 -5.82 5.63 10.20
CA GLN A 161 -4.94 6.75 10.48
C GLN A 161 -3.47 6.32 10.50
N LEU A 162 -2.66 7.08 9.77
CA LEU A 162 -1.21 7.03 9.85
C LEU A 162 -0.73 8.04 10.89
N ASN A 163 0.21 7.61 11.71
CA ASN A 163 0.90 8.48 12.65
C ASN A 163 2.41 8.25 12.56
N GLY A 164 3.20 9.26 12.87
CA GLY A 164 4.64 9.08 12.95
C GLY A 164 5.39 10.39 12.98
N HIS A 165 6.66 10.32 12.60
CA HIS A 165 7.58 11.44 12.73
C HIS A 165 8.26 11.72 11.39
N LEU A 166 8.37 13.00 11.06
CA LEU A 166 9.26 13.51 10.03
C LEU A 166 10.49 14.11 10.70
N ARG A 167 11.66 13.99 10.07
CA ARG A 167 12.83 14.77 10.44
C ARG A 167 13.37 15.53 9.23
N ILE A 168 13.29 16.86 9.28
CA ILE A 168 13.72 17.78 8.22
C ILE A 168 14.67 18.80 8.87
N ASP A 169 15.89 18.91 8.34
CA ASP A 169 16.91 19.89 8.78
C ASP A 169 17.02 19.99 10.31
N ASP A 170 17.25 18.83 10.96
CA ASP A 170 17.35 18.61 12.40
C ASP A 170 16.10 18.82 13.26
N LYS A 171 14.98 19.25 12.68
CA LYS A 171 13.70 19.33 13.38
C LYS A 171 12.92 18.05 13.21
N GLU A 172 12.60 17.41 14.33
CA GLU A 172 11.64 16.33 14.37
C GLU A 172 10.22 16.90 14.54
N GLN A 173 9.28 16.40 13.77
CA GLN A 173 7.89 16.85 13.77
C GLN A 173 6.98 15.63 13.83
N PHE A 174 6.03 15.63 14.75
CA PHE A 174 4.95 14.65 14.73
C PHE A 174 3.99 14.97 13.59
N VAL A 175 3.56 13.95 12.87
CA VAL A 175 2.62 14.08 11.77
C VAL A 175 1.54 13.01 11.82
N THR A 176 0.39 13.38 11.28
CA THR A 176 -0.77 12.49 11.15
C THR A 176 -1.32 12.53 9.74
N GLY A 177 -1.92 11.42 9.30
CA GLY A 177 -2.63 11.33 8.04
C GLY A 177 -3.89 10.49 8.21
N ASN A 178 -5.03 11.00 7.74
CA ASN A 178 -6.31 10.29 7.93
C ASN A 178 -6.37 8.91 7.28
N LYS A 179 -5.76 8.75 6.09
CA LYS A 179 -5.75 7.51 5.31
C LYS A 179 -4.45 7.36 4.52
N THR A 180 -3.98 6.14 4.34
CA THR A 180 -2.86 5.81 3.45
C THR A 180 -3.32 4.83 2.40
N TRP A 181 -2.90 5.01 1.15
CA TRP A 181 -3.00 3.94 0.18
C TRP A 181 -1.95 2.89 0.48
N PHE A 182 -2.39 1.65 0.69
CA PHE A 182 -1.53 0.48 0.72
C PHE A 182 -1.77 -0.34 -0.54
N GLY A 183 -0.69 -0.62 -1.26
CA GLY A 183 -0.66 -1.53 -2.40
C GLY A 183 0.30 -2.68 -2.13
N LYS A 184 -0.15 -3.91 -2.35
CA LYS A 184 0.70 -5.10 -2.33
C LYS A 184 0.52 -5.85 -3.64
N LEU A 185 1.55 -5.82 -4.47
CA LEU A 185 1.63 -6.56 -5.73
C LEU A 185 2.43 -7.84 -5.49
N VAL A 186 1.88 -8.99 -5.86
CA VAL A 186 2.50 -10.30 -5.65
C VAL A 186 2.47 -11.08 -6.95
N LEU A 187 3.61 -11.66 -7.29
CA LEU A 187 3.75 -12.54 -8.43
C LEU A 187 4.08 -13.96 -7.93
N ASN A 188 3.40 -14.94 -8.51
CA ASN A 188 3.73 -16.34 -8.30
C ASN A 188 5.09 -16.68 -8.94
N ASN A 189 5.76 -17.71 -8.45
CA ASN A 189 7.10 -18.05 -8.91
C ASN A 189 7.17 -18.62 -10.35
N ASP A 190 6.04 -19.06 -10.91
CA ASP A 190 5.98 -19.75 -12.21
C ASP A 190 5.74 -18.81 -13.41
N GLN A 191 5.99 -17.50 -13.26
CA GLN A 191 5.81 -16.55 -14.36
C GLN A 191 6.81 -16.83 -15.48
N LYS A 192 6.27 -16.97 -16.71
CA LYS A 192 7.06 -17.34 -17.89
C LYS A 192 7.72 -16.15 -18.58
N ASP A 193 7.19 -14.97 -18.36
CA ASP A 193 7.55 -13.72 -19.04
C ASP A 193 7.84 -12.62 -18.02
N THR A 194 8.54 -11.58 -18.48
CA THR A 194 8.74 -10.36 -17.70
C THR A 194 7.46 -9.53 -17.73
N HIS A 195 7.06 -9.01 -16.56
CA HIS A 195 5.85 -8.20 -16.43
C HIS A 195 6.20 -6.76 -16.11
N GLU A 196 5.78 -5.85 -16.98
CA GLU A 196 5.81 -4.42 -16.71
C GLU A 196 4.45 -3.97 -16.18
N ILE A 197 4.41 -3.56 -14.92
CA ILE A 197 3.19 -3.21 -14.22
C ILE A 197 3.29 -1.75 -13.81
N SER A 198 2.37 -0.94 -14.32
CA SER A 198 2.23 0.45 -13.88
C SER A 198 1.16 0.51 -12.81
N THR A 199 1.47 1.15 -11.69
CA THR A 199 0.51 1.41 -10.62
C THR A 199 0.40 2.90 -10.36
N THR A 200 -0.76 3.32 -9.88
CA THR A 200 -1.05 4.70 -9.54
C THR A 200 -1.86 4.71 -8.25
N PHE A 201 -1.48 5.57 -7.33
CA PHE A 201 -2.20 5.87 -6.11
C PHE A 201 -2.36 7.38 -6.02
N CYS A 202 -3.59 7.86 -5.98
CA CYS A 202 -3.89 9.27 -5.86
C CYS A 202 -4.81 9.51 -4.69
N ARG A 203 -4.47 10.49 -3.86
CA ARG A 203 -5.33 11.05 -2.84
C ARG A 203 -5.67 12.48 -3.25
N LEU A 204 -6.93 12.76 -3.45
CA LEU A 204 -7.41 14.09 -3.85
C LEU A 204 -7.89 14.85 -2.60
N THR A 205 -8.66 15.92 -2.80
CA THR A 205 -9.29 16.66 -1.71
C THR A 205 -10.24 15.77 -0.89
N ASP A 206 -10.42 16.13 0.38
CA ASP A 206 -11.42 15.51 1.27
C ASP A 206 -11.26 14.00 1.47
N ASP A 207 -10.02 13.48 1.42
CA ASP A 207 -9.72 12.04 1.61
C ASP A 207 -10.36 11.10 0.59
N ASN A 208 -10.91 11.62 -0.50
CA ASN A 208 -11.24 10.82 -1.66
C ASN A 208 -9.96 10.45 -2.42
N GLY A 209 -10.04 9.42 -3.25
CA GLY A 209 -8.89 9.01 -4.03
C GLY A 209 -9.18 7.84 -4.94
N PHE A 210 -8.19 7.47 -5.74
CA PHE A 210 -8.27 6.29 -6.57
C PHE A 210 -6.93 5.59 -6.66
N TYR A 211 -7.00 4.33 -7.07
CA TYR A 211 -5.85 3.57 -7.51
C TYR A 211 -6.11 2.99 -8.90
N SER A 212 -5.04 2.67 -9.61
CA SER A 212 -5.08 1.83 -10.79
C SER A 212 -3.83 0.99 -10.89
N ALA A 213 -3.95 -0.18 -11.51
CA ALA A 213 -2.82 -0.97 -11.95
C ALA A 213 -3.10 -1.58 -13.31
N ASN A 214 -2.11 -1.54 -14.21
CA ASN A 214 -2.22 -2.16 -15.52
C ASN A 214 -0.89 -2.75 -16.00
N LEU A 215 -0.98 -3.89 -16.68
CA LEU A 215 0.15 -4.46 -17.41
C LEU A 215 0.37 -3.68 -18.71
N LYS A 216 1.62 -3.37 -19.04
CA LYS A 216 2.04 -2.64 -20.24
C LYS A 216 2.40 -3.58 -21.40
N GLU A 217 1.68 -4.68 -21.54
CA GLU A 217 1.92 -5.71 -22.55
C GLU A 217 0.90 -5.60 -23.69
N LYS A 218 1.27 -6.02 -24.92
CA LYS A 218 0.41 -5.89 -26.11
C LYS A 218 -0.88 -6.71 -26.02
N ASP A 219 -0.86 -7.81 -25.26
CA ASP A 219 -1.98 -8.73 -25.03
C ASP A 219 -2.76 -8.40 -23.73
N ALA A 220 -2.34 -7.36 -23.00
CA ALA A 220 -2.83 -7.05 -21.65
C ALA A 220 -4.02 -6.08 -21.58
N THR A 221 -4.79 -5.90 -22.66
CA THR A 221 -5.95 -4.99 -22.66
C THR A 221 -7.00 -5.33 -21.58
N SER A 222 -7.04 -6.57 -21.10
CA SER A 222 -7.89 -7.04 -20.00
C SER A 222 -7.19 -7.07 -18.62
N ALA A 223 -5.88 -6.83 -18.55
CA ALA A 223 -5.08 -6.91 -17.33
C ALA A 223 -4.92 -5.52 -16.68
N ALA A 224 -6.06 -4.88 -16.40
CA ALA A 224 -6.14 -3.58 -15.76
C ALA A 224 -7.22 -3.59 -14.68
N VAL A 225 -6.88 -3.09 -13.50
CA VAL A 225 -7.77 -2.95 -12.35
C VAL A 225 -7.70 -1.53 -11.82
N ALA A 226 -8.81 -1.02 -11.32
CA ALA A 226 -8.86 0.29 -10.71
C ALA A 226 -10.00 0.37 -9.69
N GLY A 227 -9.87 1.27 -8.73
CA GLY A 227 -10.92 1.54 -7.76
C GLY A 227 -10.83 2.95 -7.24
N TRP A 228 -12.01 3.55 -7.03
CA TRP A 228 -12.16 4.89 -6.49
C TRP A 228 -12.87 4.78 -5.15
N LEU A 229 -12.36 5.49 -4.14
CA LEU A 229 -12.98 5.60 -2.84
C LEU A 229 -13.38 7.06 -2.58
N ASP A 230 -14.61 7.25 -2.13
CA ASP A 230 -15.10 8.55 -1.66
C ASP A 230 -14.50 8.89 -0.27
N PRO A 231 -14.76 10.09 0.28
CA PRO A 231 -14.29 10.48 1.61
C PRO A 231 -14.67 9.51 2.73
N LEU A 232 -15.79 8.80 2.59
CA LEU A 232 -16.30 7.84 3.56
C LEU A 232 -15.72 6.42 3.36
N GLY A 233 -14.94 6.21 2.30
CA GLY A 233 -14.37 4.90 1.94
C GLY A 233 -15.32 4.03 1.12
N ASN A 234 -16.42 4.56 0.58
CA ASN A 234 -17.31 3.82 -0.30
C ASN A 234 -16.72 3.74 -1.71
N LYS A 235 -16.94 2.59 -2.36
CA LYS A 235 -16.53 2.38 -3.76
C LYS A 235 -17.36 3.25 -4.69
N VAL A 236 -16.68 4.04 -5.52
CA VAL A 236 -17.27 4.83 -6.60
C VAL A 236 -16.91 4.18 -7.93
N LYS A 237 -17.87 4.19 -8.87
CA LYS A 237 -17.62 3.69 -10.22
C LYS A 237 -16.56 4.54 -10.91
N MET A 238 -15.51 3.89 -11.41
CA MET A 238 -14.48 4.55 -12.22
C MET A 238 -14.11 3.76 -13.47
N SER A 239 -13.47 4.43 -14.42
CA SER A 239 -12.81 3.83 -15.55
C SER A 239 -11.53 3.14 -15.09
N GLN A 240 -11.30 1.91 -15.57
CA GLN A 240 -10.04 1.20 -15.38
C GLN A 240 -8.86 1.80 -16.16
N PHE A 241 -9.12 2.73 -17.07
CA PHE A 241 -8.11 3.33 -17.93
C PHE A 241 -7.69 4.69 -17.37
N VAL A 242 -6.53 4.68 -16.71
CA VAL A 242 -5.82 5.89 -16.29
C VAL A 242 -4.71 6.18 -17.31
N SER A 243 -4.73 7.40 -17.87
CA SER A 243 -3.71 7.86 -18.80
C SER A 243 -2.77 8.84 -18.10
N ILE A 244 -1.48 8.68 -18.32
CA ILE A 244 -0.45 9.59 -17.83
C ILE A 244 0.38 9.98 -19.03
N LYS A 245 0.41 11.28 -19.33
CA LYS A 245 1.15 11.83 -20.47
C LYS A 245 2.13 12.89 -19.97
N PRO A 246 3.43 12.80 -20.31
CA PRO A 246 4.35 13.86 -19.99
C PRO A 246 3.93 15.16 -20.71
N LEU A 247 4.19 16.28 -20.06
CA LEU A 247 4.04 17.64 -20.56
C LEU A 247 5.38 18.37 -20.39
N ASP A 248 5.44 19.63 -20.83
CA ASP A 248 6.60 20.49 -20.62
C ASP A 248 6.79 20.87 -19.13
N ASN A 249 7.98 21.35 -18.78
CA ASN A 249 8.32 21.88 -17.45
C ASN A 249 8.03 20.90 -16.29
N ASP A 250 8.45 19.64 -16.48
CA ASP A 250 8.35 18.57 -15.48
C ASP A 250 6.91 18.25 -15.06
N LEU A 251 5.93 18.62 -15.89
CA LEU A 251 4.53 18.31 -15.64
C LEU A 251 4.12 16.98 -16.29
N CYS A 252 3.11 16.34 -15.72
CA CYS A 252 2.42 15.20 -16.28
C CYS A 252 0.91 15.43 -16.24
N MET A 253 0.20 15.13 -17.33
CA MET A 253 -1.25 15.08 -17.34
C MET A 253 -1.70 13.68 -16.96
N LEU A 254 -2.29 13.54 -15.77
CA LEU A 254 -3.05 12.36 -15.39
C LEU A 254 -4.52 12.57 -15.80
N SER A 255 -5.14 11.58 -16.43
CA SER A 255 -6.54 11.66 -16.87
C SER A 255 -7.32 10.37 -16.70
N ILE A 256 -8.60 10.51 -16.32
CA ILE A 256 -9.57 9.43 -16.14
C ILE A 256 -10.86 9.83 -16.86
N GLY A 257 -11.43 8.89 -17.63
CA GLY A 257 -12.67 9.15 -18.37
C GLY A 257 -13.93 9.20 -17.50
N LEU A 258 -13.95 8.45 -16.39
CA LEU A 258 -15.07 8.37 -15.45
C LEU A 258 -14.55 8.05 -14.03
N PRO A 259 -14.94 8.79 -12.97
CA PRO A 259 -15.43 10.16 -13.08
C PRO A 259 -14.42 10.99 -13.88
N LYS A 260 -14.91 11.97 -14.65
CA LYS A 260 -14.03 12.77 -15.52
C LYS A 260 -13.06 13.56 -14.65
N LEU A 261 -11.79 13.19 -14.72
CA LEU A 261 -10.72 13.81 -13.94
C LEU A 261 -9.53 14.10 -14.86
N SER A 262 -8.98 15.29 -14.73
CA SER A 262 -7.70 15.67 -15.33
C SER A 262 -6.90 16.42 -14.28
N LEU A 263 -5.68 15.94 -14.00
CA LEU A 263 -4.76 16.53 -13.02
C LEU A 263 -3.44 16.81 -13.72
N LYS A 264 -2.97 18.05 -13.63
CA LYS A 264 -1.59 18.40 -13.97
C LYS A 264 -0.71 18.18 -12.75
N LEU A 265 -0.05 17.03 -12.71
CA LEU A 265 0.89 16.67 -11.66
C LEU A 265 2.24 17.30 -11.97
N ILE A 266 2.90 17.84 -10.95
CA ILE A 266 4.32 18.19 -11.03
C ILE A 266 5.10 16.91 -10.72
N ASN A 267 6.00 16.50 -11.60
CA ASN A 267 6.90 15.38 -11.37
C ASN A 267 8.12 15.86 -10.59
N THR A 268 8.00 15.84 -9.27
CA THR A 268 9.04 16.30 -8.35
C THR A 268 10.27 15.38 -8.33
N LEU A 269 10.22 14.20 -8.96
CA LEU A 269 11.33 13.23 -9.00
C LEU A 269 12.21 13.34 -10.25
N LYS A 270 11.81 14.08 -11.29
CA LYS A 270 12.47 14.03 -12.60
C LYS A 270 13.97 14.36 -12.58
N ALA A 271 14.41 15.25 -11.69
CA ALA A 271 15.83 15.58 -11.55
C ALA A 271 16.65 14.46 -10.89
N ASN A 272 16.04 13.74 -9.95
CA ASN A 272 16.70 12.72 -9.13
C ASN A 272 16.60 11.33 -9.76
N ASP A 273 15.57 11.10 -10.57
CA ASP A 273 15.30 9.81 -11.21
C ASP A 273 14.78 10.02 -12.65
N PRO A 274 15.60 10.59 -13.54
CA PRO A 274 15.19 10.99 -14.90
C PRO A 274 14.88 9.81 -15.82
N SER A 275 15.41 8.62 -15.50
CA SER A 275 15.22 7.40 -16.28
C SER A 275 14.08 6.53 -15.78
N SER A 276 13.55 6.79 -14.57
CA SER A 276 12.42 6.00 -14.10
C SER A 276 11.11 6.51 -14.65
N HIS A 277 10.19 5.58 -14.73
CA HIS A 277 8.79 5.81 -15.00
C HIS A 277 8.02 6.11 -13.70
N THR A 278 8.70 6.76 -12.74
CA THR A 278 8.13 7.14 -11.44
C THR A 278 7.76 8.63 -11.47
N VAL A 279 6.52 8.94 -11.06
CA VAL A 279 6.02 10.31 -10.93
C VAL A 279 5.43 10.46 -9.54
N ALA A 280 5.88 11.47 -8.80
CA ALA A 280 5.29 11.83 -7.52
C ALA A 280 5.16 13.34 -7.41
N GLY A 281 4.00 13.82 -6.93
CA GLY A 281 3.82 15.23 -6.63
C GLY A 281 2.37 15.67 -6.54
N PHE A 282 2.20 16.94 -6.18
CA PHE A 282 0.89 17.58 -6.06
C PHE A 282 0.39 18.11 -7.40
N SER A 283 -0.94 18.18 -7.53
CA SER A 283 -1.61 18.82 -8.65
C SER A 283 -1.42 20.34 -8.64
N LYS A 284 -1.04 20.92 -9.78
CA LYS A 284 -0.83 22.35 -9.97
C LYS A 284 -2.13 23.16 -10.02
N ASP A 285 -3.24 22.56 -10.45
CA ASP A 285 -4.50 23.26 -10.72
C ASP A 285 -5.40 23.44 -9.47
N GLY A 286 -4.81 23.63 -8.28
CA GLY A 286 -5.53 23.95 -7.04
C GLY A 286 -6.32 22.82 -6.40
N ARG A 287 -6.31 21.60 -6.96
CA ARG A 287 -7.05 20.44 -6.43
C ARG A 287 -6.35 19.69 -5.29
N GLU A 288 -5.28 20.25 -4.71
CA GLU A 288 -4.48 19.74 -3.57
C GLU A 288 -4.11 18.24 -3.57
N GLY A 289 -4.37 17.51 -4.64
CA GLY A 289 -4.26 16.07 -4.71
C GLY A 289 -2.81 15.67 -4.91
N PHE A 290 -2.38 14.67 -4.15
CA PHE A 290 -1.09 14.04 -4.27
C PHE A 290 -1.25 12.72 -5.01
N CYS A 291 -0.38 12.48 -5.98
CA CYS A 291 -0.35 11.23 -6.74
C CYS A 291 1.05 10.64 -6.73
N PHE A 292 1.10 9.32 -6.61
CA PHE A 292 2.27 8.49 -6.84
C PHE A 292 1.98 7.53 -7.97
N VAL A 293 2.85 7.52 -8.97
CA VAL A 293 2.79 6.63 -10.14
C VAL A 293 4.13 5.96 -10.24
N THR A 294 4.13 4.66 -10.47
CA THR A 294 5.36 3.88 -10.65
C THR A 294 5.12 2.87 -11.76
N GLN A 295 6.18 2.50 -12.46
CA GLN A 295 6.18 1.35 -13.35
C GLN A 295 7.31 0.44 -12.92
N GLN A 296 6.95 -0.80 -12.61
CA GLN A 296 7.84 -1.81 -12.09
C GLN A 296 7.99 -2.92 -13.10
N SER A 297 9.21 -3.40 -13.26
CA SER A 297 9.51 -4.59 -14.05
C SER A 297 9.75 -5.75 -13.09
N PHE A 298 9.01 -6.83 -13.27
CA PHE A 298 9.26 -8.08 -12.57
C PHE A 298 9.87 -9.07 -13.55
N LEU A 299 11.10 -9.48 -13.26
CA LEU A 299 11.85 -10.37 -14.14
C LEU A 299 11.28 -11.77 -14.08
N LYS A 300 11.45 -12.51 -15.18
CA LYS A 300 11.18 -13.94 -15.22
C LYS A 300 12.08 -14.62 -14.20
N ASN A 301 11.51 -15.44 -13.33
CA ASN A 301 12.33 -16.30 -12.50
C ASN A 301 13.04 -17.32 -13.39
N GLN A 302 14.38 -17.29 -13.39
CA GLN A 302 15.11 -18.48 -13.77
C GLN A 302 14.87 -19.51 -12.66
N PRO A 303 14.45 -20.75 -12.98
CA PRO A 303 14.36 -21.78 -11.96
C PRO A 303 15.73 -21.86 -11.29
N SER A 304 15.76 -21.69 -9.97
CA SER A 304 16.95 -22.05 -9.21
C SER A 304 17.23 -23.51 -9.54
N GLU A 305 18.39 -23.78 -10.14
CA GLU A 305 18.95 -25.12 -10.16
C GLU A 305 19.27 -25.47 -8.69
N LEU A 306 18.24 -25.88 -7.95
CA LEU A 306 18.42 -26.76 -6.82
C LEU A 306 19.06 -28.01 -7.41
N GLY A 307 20.37 -28.13 -7.21
CA GLY A 307 21.16 -29.27 -7.62
C GLY A 307 20.52 -30.55 -7.12
N ILE A 308 19.75 -31.19 -7.99
CA ILE A 308 19.40 -32.60 -7.84
C ILE A 308 20.69 -33.34 -8.19
N ASN A 309 21.54 -33.58 -7.19
CA ASN A 309 22.46 -34.69 -7.25
C ASN A 309 21.60 -35.96 -7.40
N LYS A 310 21.38 -36.38 -8.66
CA LYS A 310 21.06 -37.77 -8.96
C LYS A 310 22.29 -38.57 -8.60
N GLU A 311 22.42 -38.92 -7.32
CA GLU A 311 23.25 -40.05 -6.97
C GLU A 311 22.68 -41.28 -7.68
N LYS A 312 23.55 -41.86 -8.50
CA LYS A 312 23.37 -43.12 -9.18
C LYS A 312 22.93 -44.19 -8.17
N LEU A 313 21.70 -44.67 -8.30
CA LEU A 313 21.39 -46.04 -7.90
C LEU A 313 21.75 -46.94 -9.09
N THR A 314 23.02 -47.34 -9.11
CA THR A 314 23.48 -48.57 -9.77
C THR A 314 24.01 -49.50 -8.70
N ALA A 315 23.17 -50.44 -8.28
CA ALA A 315 23.48 -51.80 -7.87
C ALA A 315 22.17 -52.57 -7.69
#